data_AF-A0A2V9QL44-F1
#
_entry.id   AF-A0A2V9QL44-F1
#
_cell.length_a   1.000
_cell.length_b   1.000
_cell.length_c   1.000
_cell.angle_alpha   90.00
_cell.angle_beta   90.00
_cell.angle_gamma   90.00
#
_symmetry.space_group_name_H-M   'P 1'
#
loop_
_entity.id
_entity.type
_entity.pdbx_description
1 polymer ?
#
loop_
_entity_poly.entity_id
_entity_poly.type
_entity_poly.pdbx_seq_one_letter_code
_entity_poly.pdbx_strand_id
1 'polypeptide(L)'
;NPDALEEKFCAAFSSLGFEVTPIGGNGKPDGVATAILSADHDGTAQQYGVSLEAKSKEKDKGKVSAEKVKISAVIRQRDQYKCQHALVLGRAFPTSQGDVSV
;
A
#
# COMPACT_ATOMS: atom_id res chain seq x y z
N ASN A 1 -12.79 -5.53 12.89
CA ASN A 1 -12.08 -4.28 13.19
C ASN A 1 -11.29 -3.90 11.94
N PRO A 2 -11.80 -2.99 11.09
CA PRO A 2 -11.14 -2.58 9.84
C PRO A 2 -9.77 -1.94 10.10
N ASP A 3 -9.68 -1.09 11.12
CA ASP A 3 -8.48 -0.34 11.48
C ASP A 3 -7.33 -1.26 11.95
N ALA A 4 -7.67 -2.40 12.56
CA ALA A 4 -6.66 -3.39 12.95
C ALA A 4 -5.89 -3.96 11.75
N LEU A 5 -6.48 -4.03 10.56
CA LEU A 5 -5.76 -4.49 9.37
C LEU A 5 -4.75 -3.43 8.92
N GLU A 6 -5.16 -2.16 8.94
CA GLU A 6 -4.31 -1.00 8.58
C GLU A 6 -3.09 -0.91 9.51
N GLU A 7 -3.32 -1.01 10.83
CA GLU A 7 -2.27 -1.01 11.84
C GLU A 7 -1.29 -2.16 11.66
N LYS A 8 -1.80 -3.39 11.48
CA LYS A 8 -0.95 -4.58 11.32
C LYS A 8 -0.20 -4.56 10.00
N PHE A 9 -0.77 -3.96 8.96
CA PHE A 9 -0.10 -3.81 7.67
C PHE A 9 1.09 -2.86 7.78
N CYS A 10 0.91 -1.70 8.44
CA CYS A 10 2.01 -0.79 8.74
C CYS A 10 3.09 -1.45 9.61
N ALA A 11 2.69 -2.16 10.67
CA ALA A 11 3.61 -2.87 11.56
C ALA A 11 4.41 -3.98 10.85
N ALA A 12 3.79 -4.67 9.89
CA ALA A 12 4.48 -5.66 9.07
C ALA A 12 5.58 -5.01 8.23
N PHE A 13 5.32 -3.86 7.59
CA PHE A 13 6.33 -3.12 6.84
C PHE A 13 7.47 -2.61 7.73
N SER A 14 7.16 -2.12 8.92
CA SER A 14 8.18 -1.76 9.91
C SER A 14 9.06 -2.96 10.27
N SER A 15 8.45 -4.14 10.45
CA SER A 15 9.18 -5.39 10.75
C SER A 15 10.05 -5.87 9.59
N LEU A 16 9.70 -5.53 8.34
CA LEU A 16 10.51 -5.77 7.14
C LEU A 16 11.68 -4.79 7.00
N GLY A 17 11.82 -3.81 7.91
CA GLY A 17 12.91 -2.84 7.91
C GLY A 17 12.61 -1.53 7.18
N PHE A 18 11.33 -1.27 6.83
CA PHE A 18 10.93 0.03 6.31
C PHE A 18 10.76 1.04 7.45
N GLU A 19 11.06 2.31 7.17
CA GLU A 19 10.60 3.41 8.01
C GLU A 19 9.14 3.72 7.67
N VAL A 20 8.22 3.48 8.61
CA VAL A 20 6.78 3.60 8.35
C VAL A 20 6.17 4.74 9.14
N THR A 21 5.40 5.57 8.46
CA THR A 21 4.54 6.60 9.06
C THR A 21 3.07 6.22 8.82
N PRO A 22 2.32 5.78 9.85
CA PRO A 22 0.88 5.65 9.78
C PRO A 22 0.22 7.02 9.58
N ILE A 23 -0.78 7.09 8.71
CA ILE A 23 -1.48 8.35 8.38
C ILE A 23 -2.97 8.19 8.63
N GLY A 24 -3.61 7.28 7.91
CA GLY A 24 -5.04 7.00 7.99
C GLY A 24 -5.94 8.18 7.62
N GLY A 25 -7.24 7.91 7.66
CA GLY A 25 -8.29 8.92 7.43
C GLY A 25 -8.73 9.08 5.98
N ASN A 26 -9.88 9.72 5.80
CA ASN A 26 -10.55 9.76 4.51
C ASN A 26 -9.71 10.50 3.44
N GLY A 27 -9.49 9.85 2.30
CA GLY A 27 -8.74 10.42 1.17
C GLY A 27 -7.22 10.39 1.31
N LYS A 28 -6.69 9.74 2.35
CA LYS A 28 -5.25 9.55 2.60
C LYS A 28 -4.93 8.04 2.63
N PRO A 29 -3.67 7.65 2.40
CA PRO A 29 -3.27 6.26 2.57
C PRO A 29 -3.25 5.89 4.05
N ASP A 30 -3.29 4.59 4.33
CA ASP A 30 -3.25 4.09 5.70
C ASP A 30 -1.87 4.33 6.31
N GLY A 31 -0.83 4.22 5.48
CA GLY A 31 0.52 4.61 5.84
C GLY A 31 1.43 4.82 4.63
N VAL A 32 2.60 5.39 4.89
CA VAL A 32 3.70 5.50 3.93
C VAL A 32 4.91 4.79 4.51
N ALA A 33 5.51 3.89 3.74
CA ALA A 33 6.68 3.13 4.11
C ALA A 33 7.85 3.49 3.20
N THR A 34 8.98 3.87 3.79
CA THR A 34 10.22 4.19 3.07
C THR A 34 11.22 3.07 3.26
N ALA A 35 11.65 2.44 2.16
CA ALA A 35 12.79 1.53 2.16
C ALA A 35 14.07 2.34 2.00
N ILE A 36 15.00 2.15 2.93
CA ILE A 36 16.35 2.68 2.82
C ILE A 36 17.22 1.60 2.15
N LEU A 37 17.86 1.96 1.05
CA LEU A 37 18.76 1.08 0.31
C LEU A 37 20.21 1.47 0.59
N SER A 38 21.10 0.51 0.36
CA SER A 38 22.54 0.80 0.33
C SER A 38 22.83 1.90 -0.67
N ALA A 39 23.82 2.74 -0.34
CA ALA A 39 24.28 3.76 -1.25
C ALA A 39 24.76 3.15 -2.57
N ASP A 40 24.60 3.89 -3.66
CA ASP A 40 25.14 3.51 -4.96
C ASP A 40 26.67 3.59 -5.00
N HIS A 41 27.25 3.32 -6.17
CA HIS A 41 28.70 3.36 -6.39
C HIS A 41 29.32 4.74 -6.09
N ASP A 42 28.52 5.81 -6.15
CA ASP A 42 28.96 7.18 -5.90
C ASP A 42 28.71 7.62 -4.44
N GLY A 43 28.19 6.72 -3.60
CA GLY A 43 27.90 6.98 -2.19
C GLY A 43 26.60 7.75 -1.96
N THR A 44 25.73 7.87 -2.98
CA THR A 44 24.42 8.54 -2.82
C THR A 44 23.45 7.59 -2.15
N ALA A 45 22.84 8.05 -1.04
CA ALA A 45 21.80 7.29 -0.36
C ALA A 45 20.59 7.08 -1.29
N GLN A 46 20.14 5.84 -1.38
CA GLN A 46 19.03 5.45 -2.24
C GLN A 46 17.83 5.08 -1.37
N GLN A 47 16.63 5.50 -1.77
CA GLN A 47 15.40 5.15 -1.07
C GLN A 47 14.21 5.11 -2.00
N TYR A 48 13.18 4.36 -1.64
CA TYR A 48 11.88 4.42 -2.28
C TYR A 48 10.75 4.37 -1.25
N GLY A 49 9.67 5.09 -1.55
CA GLY A 49 8.43 5.12 -0.81
C GLY A 49 7.38 4.17 -1.40
N VAL A 50 6.61 3.55 -0.52
CA VAL A 50 5.46 2.70 -0.80
C VAL A 50 4.27 3.25 -0.02
N SER A 51 3.20 3.61 -0.73
CA SER A 51 1.92 3.91 -0.09
C SER A 51 1.20 2.61 0.26
N LEU A 52 0.69 2.51 1.48
CA LEU A 52 0.04 1.32 2.03
C LEU A 52 -1.47 1.53 2.09
N GLU A 53 -2.21 0.62 1.45
CA GLU A 53 -3.67 0.67 1.31
C GLU A 53 -4.30 -0.69 1.64
N ALA A 54 -4.77 -0.89 2.86
CA ALA A 54 -5.59 -2.00 3.26
C ALA A 54 -7.04 -1.81 2.78
N LYS A 55 -7.64 -2.90 2.30
CA LYS A 55 -9.05 -2.99 1.92
C LYS A 55 -9.68 -4.17 2.63
N SER A 56 -10.32 -3.89 3.76
CA SER A 56 -11.09 -4.89 4.51
C SER A 56 -12.51 -5.04 3.93
N LYS A 57 -13.13 -6.20 4.14
CA LYS A 57 -14.58 -6.36 4.04
C LYS A 57 -15.13 -6.61 5.44
N GLU A 58 -16.25 -5.99 5.77
CA GLU A 58 -16.94 -6.21 7.06
C GLU A 58 -17.40 -7.65 7.26
N LYS A 59 -17.57 -8.41 6.17
CA LYS A 59 -17.93 -9.84 6.22
C LYS A 59 -16.75 -10.69 5.80
N ASP A 60 -16.47 -11.70 6.61
CA ASP A 60 -15.45 -12.72 6.38
C ASP A 60 -15.81 -13.69 5.23
N LYS A 61 -16.60 -13.24 4.24
CA LYS A 61 -16.99 -13.97 3.03
C LYS A 61 -17.06 -12.99 1.84
N GLY A 62 -16.23 -13.18 0.81
CA GLY A 62 -16.14 -12.33 -0.38
C GLY A 62 -14.75 -11.76 -0.74
N LYS A 63 -14.49 -11.64 -2.05
CA LYS A 63 -13.29 -11.02 -2.67
C LYS A 63 -13.41 -9.50 -2.74
N VAL A 64 -12.35 -8.74 -2.47
CA VAL A 64 -12.26 -7.29 -2.72
C VAL A 64 -12.41 -7.06 -4.22
N SER A 65 -13.52 -6.46 -4.67
CA SER A 65 -13.71 -6.18 -6.10
C SER A 65 -12.75 -5.08 -6.55
N ALA A 66 -12.37 -5.08 -7.84
CA ALA A 66 -11.50 -4.05 -8.42
C ALA A 66 -12.07 -2.63 -8.20
N GLU A 67 -13.40 -2.47 -8.32
CA GLU A 67 -14.10 -1.21 -8.04
C GLU A 67 -13.90 -0.72 -6.59
N LYS A 68 -13.81 -1.65 -5.62
CA LYS A 68 -13.54 -1.32 -4.21
C LYS A 68 -12.10 -0.94 -3.93
N VAL A 69 -11.17 -1.30 -4.81
CA VAL A 69 -9.77 -0.86 -4.70
C VAL A 69 -9.63 0.62 -5.03
N LYS A 70 -10.54 1.19 -5.84
CA LYS A 70 -10.51 2.59 -6.28
C LYS A 70 -9.11 2.98 -6.77
N ILE A 71 -8.61 2.29 -7.80
CA ILE A 71 -7.24 2.43 -8.34
C ILE A 71 -6.84 3.90 -8.58
N SER A 72 -7.75 4.73 -9.11
CA SER A 72 -7.47 6.16 -9.32
C SER A 72 -7.20 6.92 -8.01
N ALA A 73 -7.83 6.53 -6.90
CA ALA A 73 -7.55 7.09 -5.59
C ALA A 73 -6.15 6.66 -5.11
N VAL A 74 -5.81 5.37 -5.27
CA VAL A 74 -4.50 4.82 -4.91
C VAL A 74 -3.38 5.53 -5.67
N ILE A 75 -3.53 5.73 -6.99
CA ILE A 75 -2.56 6.47 -7.82
C ILE A 75 -2.42 7.90 -7.30
N ARG A 76 -3.54 8.60 -7.07
CA ARG A 76 -3.52 9.98 -6.56
C ARG A 76 -2.82 10.08 -5.20
N GLN A 77 -3.10 9.16 -4.29
CA GLN A 77 -2.49 9.11 -2.96
C GLN A 77 -0.99 8.85 -3.07
N ARG A 78 -0.58 7.83 -3.85
CA ARG A 78 0.84 7.54 -4.12
C ARG A 78 1.58 8.80 -4.57
N ASP A 79 1.03 9.50 -5.56
CA ASP A 79 1.68 10.68 -6.15
C ASP A 79 1.70 11.86 -5.16
N GLN A 80 0.61 12.07 -4.41
CA GLN A 80 0.53 13.10 -3.36
C GLN A 80 1.59 12.91 -2.27
N TYR A 81 1.88 11.66 -1.92
CA TYR A 81 2.88 11.31 -0.92
C TYR A 81 4.26 10.98 -1.52
N LYS A 82 4.47 11.30 -2.81
CA LYS A 82 5.75 11.11 -3.53
C LYS A 82 6.32 9.69 -3.43
N CYS A 83 5.45 8.70 -3.34
CA CYS A 83 5.82 7.29 -3.31
C CYS A 83 6.07 6.79 -4.74
N GLN A 84 7.07 5.92 -4.92
CA GLN A 84 7.33 5.27 -6.21
C GLN A 84 6.37 4.10 -6.43
N HIS A 85 5.92 3.47 -5.34
CA HIS A 85 5.04 2.30 -5.39
C HIS A 85 3.79 2.49 -4.52
N ALA A 86 2.78 1.70 -4.83
CA ALA A 86 1.58 1.55 -4.01
C ALA A 86 1.32 0.07 -3.80
N LEU A 87 1.03 -0.33 -2.57
CA LEU A 87 0.69 -1.69 -2.23
C LEU A 87 -0.71 -1.74 -1.64
N VAL A 88 -1.59 -2.45 -2.34
CA VAL A 88 -2.95 -2.70 -1.87
C VAL A 88 -3.03 -4.07 -1.23
N LEU A 89 -3.32 -4.11 0.07
CA LEU A 89 -3.56 -5.36 0.79
C LEU A 89 -5.06 -5.62 0.89
N GLY A 90 -5.49 -6.76 0.40
CA GLY A 90 -6.87 -7.21 0.51
C GLY A 90 -6.89 -8.71 0.74
N ARG A 91 -7.95 -9.21 1.38
CA ARG A 91 -8.05 -10.64 1.69
C ARG A 91 -7.98 -11.55 0.47
N ALA A 92 -8.61 -11.13 -0.63
CA ALA A 92 -8.59 -11.81 -1.92
C ALA A 92 -9.05 -10.83 -3.00
N PHE A 93 -8.45 -10.87 -4.17
CA PHE A 93 -8.89 -10.11 -5.34
C PHE A 93 -9.50 -11.06 -6.38
N PRO A 94 -10.50 -10.64 -7.16
CA PRO A 94 -10.95 -11.39 -8.32
C PRO A 94 -9.80 -11.46 -9.32
N THR A 95 -9.31 -12.66 -9.58
CA THR A 95 -8.45 -12.98 -10.70
C THR A 95 -9.35 -13.36 -11.88
N SER A 96 -9.39 -12.55 -12.94
CA SER A 96 -9.62 -13.10 -14.27
C SER A 96 -8.30 -13.76 -14.73
N GLN A 97 -8.38 -14.83 -15.52
CA GLN A 97 -7.21 -15.29 -16.26
C GLN A 97 -6.76 -14.12 -17.15
N GLY A 98 -5.68 -13.45 -16.78
CA GLY A 98 -4.98 -12.46 -17.60
C GLY A 98 -5.86 -11.48 -18.36
N ASP A 99 -6.56 -10.58 -17.66
CA ASP A 99 -6.93 -9.32 -18.33
C ASP A 99 -5.65 -8.51 -18.49
N VAL A 100 -5.07 -8.64 -19.68
CA VAL A 100 -3.99 -7.83 -20.19
C VAL A 100 -4.41 -6.38 -20.01
N SER A 101 -3.77 -5.68 -19.08
CA SER A 101 -3.96 -4.24 -18.94
C SER A 101 -3.38 -3.61 -20.21
N VAL A 102 -4.27 -3.11 -21.07
CA VAL A 102 -3.94 -2.28 -22.24
C VAL A 102 -3.41 -0.91 -21.83
#